data_AF-A0A9D6NB93-F1
#
_entry.id   AF-A0A9D6NB93-F1
#
_cell.length_a   1.000
_cell.length_b   1.000
_cell.length_c   1.000
_cell.angle_alpha   90.00
_cell.angle_beta   90.00
_cell.angle_gamma   90.00
#
_symmetry.space_group_name_H-M   'P 1'
#
loop_
_entity.id
_entity.type
_entity.pdbx_description
1 polymer ?
#
loop_
_entity_poly.entity_id
_entity_poly.type
_entity_poly.pdbx_seq_one_letter_code
_entity_poly.pdbx_strand_id
1 'polypeptide(L)'
;MNIDSNLGPTNVTASTAASRAELEARVRQATLAPARPPSPAEIRELQAYYNGALATTERVRGLGPGCDDHDHHEGYSDESAGEAIEDLNRLNPRGTITADQMYRLVHSATSDRDNNAAGGEFDDLQRFVETNWNRLDPKAREVWRVYYEQVMQTRASGKTGIADAEYQKMLKGMKDVSAGKDEWKDASAGEAIEALEQENPGGVISGDQMLALIERATSDPDSQAAGNEFEDLSKFVQRNYGRLSAEAKEMWALYVSTVEEVRRQGQTGIPQDRYDRMLSEMREIQESNDEASTNYEDAGAGDAIESLNRRNPEGRISGVEMRRLVLDATKDLDSQAAGAEFDDLKRFVAANEDRLSDEAREIWDIYCRTAEEARGQGQSGIGGRAYQEMIRQMKDVLQVD
;
A
#
# COMPACT_ATOMS: atom_id res chain seq x y z
N MET A 1 61.30 -31.69 -32.56
CA MET A 1 60.18 -31.66 -31.61
C MET A 1 60.47 -30.57 -30.60
N ASN A 2 59.95 -29.37 -30.84
CA ASN A 2 59.98 -28.26 -29.90
C ASN A 2 58.53 -27.90 -29.59
N ILE A 3 58.20 -27.90 -28.30
CA ILE A 3 56.89 -27.59 -27.75
C ILE A 3 56.94 -26.11 -27.40
N ASP A 4 56.20 -25.27 -28.15
CA ASP A 4 56.02 -23.86 -27.84
C ASP A 4 54.88 -23.72 -26.82
N SER A 5 55.27 -23.41 -25.58
CA SER A 5 54.38 -23.03 -24.49
C SER A 5 54.19 -21.52 -24.50
N ASN A 6 53.05 -21.03 -25.00
CA ASN A 6 52.67 -19.62 -24.89
C ASN A 6 51.38 -19.50 -24.08
N LEU A 7 51.53 -19.36 -22.76
CA LEU A 7 50.44 -19.03 -21.83
C LEU A 7 50.25 -17.51 -21.84
N GLY A 8 49.14 -17.06 -22.43
CA GLY A 8 48.71 -15.67 -22.36
C GLY A 8 48.22 -15.28 -20.96
N PRO A 9 48.33 -14.01 -20.56
CA PRO A 9 47.92 -13.56 -19.23
C PRO A 9 46.40 -13.50 -19.10
N THR A 10 45.89 -14.04 -18.00
CA THR A 10 44.50 -13.93 -17.54
C THR A 10 44.17 -12.48 -17.20
N ASN A 11 43.24 -11.90 -17.94
CA ASN A 11 42.69 -10.58 -17.67
C ASN A 11 41.66 -10.71 -16.53
N VAL A 12 42.07 -10.41 -15.30
CA VAL A 12 41.16 -10.28 -14.16
C VAL A 12 40.44 -8.94 -14.31
N THR A 13 39.17 -8.99 -14.71
CA THR A 13 38.27 -7.83 -14.72
C THR A 13 38.07 -7.34 -13.29
N ALA A 14 38.76 -6.26 -12.93
CA ALA A 14 38.51 -5.54 -11.70
C ALA A 14 37.12 -4.91 -11.77
N SER A 15 36.25 -5.28 -10.84
CA SER A 15 34.98 -4.61 -10.60
C SER A 15 35.28 -3.19 -10.11
N THR A 16 35.09 -2.20 -10.98
CA THR A 16 35.20 -0.79 -10.62
C THR A 16 33.98 -0.41 -9.81
N ALA A 17 34.14 -0.34 -8.49
CA ALA A 17 33.18 0.35 -7.64
C ALA A 17 33.02 1.78 -8.16
N ALA A 18 31.77 2.18 -8.42
CA ALA A 18 31.45 3.51 -8.92
C ALA A 18 32.07 4.56 -8.00
N SER A 19 32.70 5.57 -8.60
CA SER A 19 33.30 6.65 -7.83
C SER A 19 32.20 7.43 -7.10
N ARG A 20 32.53 8.02 -5.96
CA ARG A 20 31.62 8.89 -5.21
C ARG A 20 31.00 9.99 -6.08
N ALA A 21 31.78 10.53 -7.03
CA ALA A 21 31.31 11.53 -7.98
C ALA A 21 30.24 10.99 -8.96
N GLU A 22 30.36 9.73 -9.39
CA GLU A 22 29.34 9.07 -10.23
C GLU A 22 28.06 8.77 -9.44
N LEU A 23 28.17 8.43 -8.16
CA LEU A 23 27.01 8.27 -7.28
C LEU A 23 26.30 9.61 -7.03
N GLU A 24 27.05 10.68 -6.75
CA GLU A 24 26.50 12.03 -6.56
C GLU A 24 25.84 12.57 -7.84
N ALA A 25 26.39 12.26 -9.01
CA ALA A 25 25.79 12.61 -10.30
C ALA A 25 24.47 11.86 -10.57
N ARG A 26 24.39 10.56 -10.21
CA ARG A 26 23.16 9.76 -10.32
C ARG A 26 22.05 10.25 -9.40
N VAL A 27 22.38 10.65 -8.17
CA VAL A 27 21.42 11.25 -7.22
C VAL A 27 20.90 12.60 -7.73
N ARG A 28 21.76 13.42 -8.35
CA ARG A 28 21.34 14.68 -9.00
C ARG A 28 20.46 14.48 -10.22
N GLN A 29 20.68 13.41 -10.98
CA GLN A 29 19.87 13.09 -12.15
C GLN A 29 18.49 12.52 -11.75
N ALA A 30 18.42 11.79 -10.63
CA ALA A 30 17.17 11.29 -10.05
C ALA A 30 16.28 12.39 -9.45
N THR A 31 16.84 13.55 -9.10
CA THR A 31 16.11 14.70 -8.51
C THR A 31 15.45 15.62 -9.55
N LEU A 32 15.61 15.36 -10.85
CA LEU A 32 15.07 16.18 -11.94
C LEU A 32 13.98 15.47 -12.78
N ALA A 33 13.62 14.22 -12.45
CA ALA A 33 12.51 13.50 -13.06
C ALA A 33 11.25 13.56 -12.15
N PRO A 34 10.02 13.51 -12.70
CA PRO A 34 8.82 13.40 -11.87
C PRO A 34 8.94 12.17 -10.97
N ALA A 35 8.87 12.40 -9.66
CA ALA A 35 9.20 11.41 -8.65
C ALA A 35 8.25 10.21 -8.73
N ARG A 36 8.73 9.08 -9.26
CA ARG A 36 8.07 7.80 -9.01
C ARG A 36 8.18 7.50 -7.51
N PRO A 37 7.11 7.02 -6.86
CA PRO A 37 7.21 6.57 -5.48
C PRO A 37 8.27 5.46 -5.37
N PRO A 38 9.06 5.43 -4.28
CA PRO A 38 10.09 4.41 -4.10
C PRO A 38 9.45 3.03 -4.04
N SER A 39 9.99 2.10 -4.81
CA SER A 39 9.58 0.70 -4.78
C SER A 39 9.81 0.08 -3.39
N PRO A 40 9.10 -1.00 -3.03
CA PRO A 40 9.36 -1.71 -1.77
C PRO A 40 10.79 -2.23 -1.62
N ALA A 41 11.54 -2.39 -2.71
CA ALA A 41 12.96 -2.69 -2.68
C ALA A 41 13.79 -1.45 -2.30
N GLU A 42 13.51 -0.29 -2.91
CA GLU A 42 14.15 0.99 -2.59
C GLU A 42 13.84 1.43 -1.15
N ILE A 43 12.64 1.17 -0.63
CA ILE A 43 12.29 1.41 0.79
C ILE A 43 13.12 0.53 1.72
N ARG A 44 13.24 -0.78 1.42
CA ARG A 44 14.06 -1.71 2.22
C ARG A 44 15.55 -1.38 2.16
N GLU A 45 16.04 -0.93 1.01
CA GLU A 45 17.42 -0.51 0.81
C GLU A 45 17.72 0.81 1.56
N LEU A 46 16.78 1.75 1.57
CA LEU A 46 16.84 2.97 2.40
C LEU A 46 16.83 2.64 3.90
N GLN A 47 15.96 1.73 4.34
CA GLN A 47 15.92 1.24 5.72
C GLN A 47 17.25 0.56 6.11
N ALA A 48 17.80 -0.29 5.23
CA ALA A 48 19.10 -0.94 5.46
C ALA A 48 20.26 0.06 5.49
N TYR A 49 20.23 1.09 4.64
CA TYR A 49 21.22 2.17 4.62
C TYR A 49 21.19 2.99 5.92
N TYR A 50 20.01 3.37 6.41
CA TYR A 50 19.88 4.12 7.67
C TYR A 50 20.27 3.26 8.88
N ASN A 51 19.87 1.98 8.91
CA ASN A 51 20.27 1.05 9.97
C ASN A 51 21.78 0.79 9.97
N GLY A 52 22.41 0.71 8.80
CA GLY A 52 23.87 0.58 8.66
C GLY A 52 24.65 1.83 9.05
N ALA A 53 24.12 3.02 8.73
CA ALA A 53 24.73 4.30 9.10
C ALA A 53 24.69 4.53 10.63
N LEU A 54 23.61 4.12 11.30
CA LEU A 54 23.47 4.22 12.76
C LEU A 54 24.38 3.24 13.51
N ALA A 55 24.56 2.02 13.00
CA ALA A 55 25.47 1.02 13.58
C ALA A 55 26.96 1.44 13.56
N THR A 56 27.36 2.34 12.65
CA THR A 56 28.73 2.90 12.65
C THR A 56 28.97 4.01 13.68
N THR A 57 27.91 4.62 14.20
CA THR A 57 27.99 5.64 15.28
C THR A 57 28.05 5.04 16.68
N GLU A 58 27.58 3.80 16.88
CA GLU A 58 27.61 3.13 18.19
C GLU A 58 29.01 2.64 18.61
N ARG A 59 29.99 2.58 17.70
CA ARG A 59 31.36 2.11 18.03
C ARG A 59 32.25 3.14 18.74
N VAL A 60 31.76 4.35 19.03
CA VAL A 60 32.57 5.43 19.63
C VAL A 60 32.21 5.73 21.10
N ARG A 61 31.17 5.13 21.69
CA ARG A 61 30.85 5.32 23.12
C ARG A 61 31.22 4.10 23.97
N GLY A 62 32.52 3.96 24.20
CA GLY A 62 33.01 3.38 25.45
C GLY A 62 33.18 4.47 26.51
N LEU A 63 33.17 4.06 27.78
CA LEU A 63 33.32 4.81 29.06
C LEU A 63 31.95 5.12 29.72
N GLY A 64 31.56 4.55 30.86
CA GLY A 64 32.19 3.66 31.84
C GLY A 64 31.14 3.21 32.89
N PRO A 65 31.49 2.41 33.90
CA PRO A 65 30.53 1.91 34.88
C PRO A 65 30.28 2.97 35.96
N GLY A 66 29.07 3.51 36.01
CA GLY A 66 28.61 4.47 37.02
C GLY A 66 27.28 3.99 37.59
N CYS A 67 27.30 3.72 38.88
CA CYS A 67 26.23 3.26 39.73
C CYS A 67 25.14 4.34 39.85
N ASP A 68 23.86 3.99 39.79
CA ASP A 68 22.81 4.52 40.67
C ASP A 68 21.52 3.67 40.53
N ASP A 69 21.01 3.21 41.69
CA ASP A 69 19.80 2.40 41.89
C ASP A 69 18.53 3.26 41.74
N HIS A 70 18.01 3.37 40.52
CA HIS A 70 16.61 3.77 40.28
C HIS A 70 15.95 2.76 39.33
N ASP A 71 14.70 2.40 39.63
CA ASP A 71 13.85 1.43 38.91
C ASP A 71 14.03 1.55 37.39
N HIS A 72 14.95 0.77 36.82
CA HIS A 72 15.19 0.75 35.39
C HIS A 72 14.02 0.02 34.73
N HIS A 73 13.22 0.75 33.96
CA HIS A 73 12.30 0.19 32.99
C HIS A 73 13.09 -0.65 31.97
N GLU A 74 13.22 -1.95 32.24
CA GLU A 74 14.10 -2.86 31.50
C GLU A 74 13.72 -2.88 30.00
N GLY A 75 14.52 -2.22 29.17
CA GLY A 75 14.48 -2.36 27.71
C GLY A 75 14.18 -1.09 26.90
N TYR A 76 13.90 0.04 27.55
CA TYR A 76 13.76 1.33 26.87
C TYR A 76 15.07 2.11 26.91
N SER A 77 15.34 2.81 25.81
CA SER A 77 16.51 3.66 25.62
C SER A 77 16.34 5.01 26.31
N ASP A 78 15.08 5.44 26.47
CA ASP A 78 14.64 6.67 27.13
C ASP A 78 13.61 6.38 28.23
N GLU A 79 13.79 6.99 29.41
CA GLU A 79 12.94 6.76 30.58
C GLU A 79 11.52 7.30 30.38
N SER A 80 11.39 8.50 29.80
CA SER A 80 10.10 9.17 29.61
C SER A 80 9.26 8.46 28.55
N ALA A 81 9.91 7.99 27.47
CA ALA A 81 9.26 7.18 26.45
C ALA A 81 8.83 5.81 27.01
N GLY A 82 9.68 5.17 27.82
CA GLY A 82 9.36 3.92 28.50
C GLY A 82 8.13 4.05 29.41
N GLU A 83 8.09 5.07 30.27
CA GLU A 83 6.96 5.35 31.17
C GLU A 83 5.66 5.57 30.37
N ALA A 84 5.70 6.38 29.32
CA ALA A 84 4.53 6.67 28.48
C ALA A 84 3.99 5.42 27.76
N ILE A 85 4.87 4.54 27.26
CA ILE A 85 4.51 3.26 26.63
C ILE A 85 3.87 2.32 27.66
N GLU A 86 4.46 2.19 28.84
CA GLU A 86 3.94 1.36 29.92
C GLU A 86 2.57 1.83 30.39
N ASP A 87 2.39 3.14 30.54
CA ASP A 87 1.11 3.75 30.90
C ASP A 87 0.03 3.46 29.87
N LEU A 88 0.33 3.59 28.57
CA LEU A 88 -0.62 3.22 27.52
C LEU A 88 -0.96 1.73 27.57
N ASN A 89 0.03 0.85 27.72
CA ASN A 89 -0.20 -0.59 27.83
C ASN A 89 -1.01 -0.97 29.06
N ARG A 90 -0.84 -0.26 30.18
CA ARG A 90 -1.62 -0.46 31.41
C ARG A 90 -3.08 -0.03 31.23
N LEU A 91 -3.31 1.11 30.58
CA LEU A 91 -4.65 1.65 30.33
C LEU A 91 -5.39 0.92 29.19
N ASN A 92 -4.65 0.39 28.22
CA ASN A 92 -5.18 -0.28 27.04
C ASN A 92 -4.37 -1.54 26.69
N PRO A 93 -4.47 -2.64 27.45
CA PRO A 93 -3.58 -3.81 27.31
C PRO A 93 -3.83 -4.62 26.03
N ARG A 94 -5.05 -4.58 25.47
CA ARG A 94 -5.44 -5.39 24.30
C ARG A 94 -6.37 -4.67 23.32
N GLY A 95 -6.83 -3.46 23.63
CA GLY A 95 -7.71 -2.73 22.74
C GLY A 95 -6.97 -2.11 21.57
N THR A 96 -7.76 -1.71 20.58
CA THR A 96 -7.34 -0.82 19.50
C THR A 96 -6.78 0.47 20.09
N ILE A 97 -5.63 0.91 19.58
CA ILE A 97 -4.99 2.18 19.93
C ILE A 97 -5.63 3.26 19.07
N THR A 98 -6.33 4.18 19.71
CA THR A 98 -7.00 5.29 19.03
C THR A 98 -6.06 6.44 18.74
N ALA A 99 -6.46 7.35 17.86
CA ALA A 99 -5.67 8.54 17.55
C ALA A 99 -5.36 9.42 18.78
N ASP A 100 -6.33 9.61 19.69
CA ASP A 100 -6.11 10.35 20.96
C ASP A 100 -5.11 9.63 21.87
N GLN A 101 -5.16 8.30 21.94
CA GLN A 101 -4.18 7.51 22.69
C GLN A 101 -2.78 7.62 22.09
N MET A 102 -2.66 7.53 20.77
CA MET A 102 -1.37 7.71 20.09
C MET A 102 -0.82 9.13 20.27
N TYR A 103 -1.66 10.16 20.16
CA TYR A 103 -1.26 11.55 20.37
C TYR A 103 -0.72 11.75 21.79
N ARG A 104 -1.42 11.24 22.80
CA ARG A 104 -0.98 11.32 24.19
C ARG A 104 0.31 10.56 24.44
N LEU A 105 0.44 9.37 23.84
CA LEU A 105 1.67 8.59 23.91
C LEU A 105 2.86 9.40 23.41
N VAL A 106 2.80 9.90 22.17
CA VAL A 106 3.91 10.68 21.58
C VAL A 106 4.16 11.95 22.38
N HIS A 107 3.11 12.67 22.81
CA HIS A 107 3.27 13.89 23.58
C HIS A 107 3.94 13.64 24.94
N SER A 108 3.53 12.62 25.69
CA SER A 108 4.14 12.28 26.98
C SER A 108 5.59 11.82 26.81
N ALA A 109 5.84 10.95 25.83
CA ALA A 109 7.15 10.39 25.53
C ALA A 109 8.18 11.38 24.96
N THR A 110 7.79 12.63 24.72
CA THR A 110 8.69 13.67 24.13
C THR A 110 8.62 15.00 24.89
N SER A 111 7.97 15.00 26.06
CA SER A 111 7.58 16.21 26.78
C SER A 111 8.67 16.75 27.71
N ASP A 112 9.62 15.91 28.11
CA ASP A 112 10.65 16.26 29.09
C ASP A 112 11.69 17.27 28.55
N ARG A 113 11.66 17.54 27.23
CA ARG A 113 12.46 18.55 26.52
C ARG A 113 13.96 18.38 26.70
N ASP A 114 14.42 17.15 26.87
CA ASP A 114 15.85 16.83 26.91
C ASP A 114 16.54 17.01 25.51
N ASN A 115 15.76 17.37 24.48
CA ASN A 115 16.12 17.49 23.06
C ASN A 115 16.45 16.16 22.39
N ASN A 116 15.72 15.11 22.75
CA ASN A 116 15.94 13.76 22.27
C ASN A 116 14.71 13.13 21.58
N ALA A 117 13.71 13.95 21.24
CA ALA A 117 12.49 13.59 20.49
C ALA A 117 12.70 13.00 19.10
N ALA A 118 13.90 13.14 18.53
CA ALA A 118 14.32 12.47 17.31
C ALA A 118 15.48 11.48 17.57
N GLY A 119 15.77 11.15 18.82
CA GLY A 119 16.82 10.25 19.29
C GLY A 119 16.23 8.98 19.93
N GLY A 120 16.57 8.74 21.21
CA GLY A 120 16.17 7.54 21.95
C GLY A 120 14.64 7.40 22.11
N GLU A 121 13.94 8.50 22.40
CA GLU A 121 12.48 8.52 22.51
C GLU A 121 11.80 7.97 21.23
N PHE A 122 12.31 8.38 20.07
CA PHE A 122 11.79 7.91 18.79
C PHE A 122 12.06 6.42 18.58
N ASP A 123 13.24 5.92 18.94
CA ASP A 123 13.60 4.52 18.72
C ASP A 123 12.72 3.57 19.57
N ASP A 124 12.39 3.98 20.79
CA ASP A 124 11.47 3.24 21.66
C ASP A 124 10.03 3.29 21.15
N LEU A 125 9.54 4.47 20.75
CA LEU A 125 8.22 4.62 20.15
C LEU A 125 8.10 3.86 18.82
N GLN A 126 9.14 3.86 17.99
CA GLN A 126 9.16 3.10 16.73
C GLN A 126 9.01 1.61 17.01
N ARG A 127 9.77 1.06 17.96
CA ARG A 127 9.66 -0.35 18.36
C ARG A 127 8.26 -0.70 18.87
N PHE A 128 7.67 0.20 19.65
CA PHE A 128 6.30 0.06 20.12
C PHE A 128 5.30 0.00 18.95
N VAL A 129 5.40 0.94 18.00
CA VAL A 129 4.50 1.02 16.84
C VAL A 129 4.67 -0.18 15.92
N GLU A 130 5.89 -0.65 15.66
CA GLU A 130 6.15 -1.86 14.88
C GLU A 130 5.50 -3.11 15.51
N THR A 131 5.61 -3.25 16.84
CA THR A 131 5.04 -4.39 17.56
C THR A 131 3.52 -4.32 17.66
N ASN A 132 2.94 -3.11 17.68
CA ASN A 132 1.52 -2.88 17.88
C ASN A 132 0.78 -2.39 16.63
N TRP A 133 1.40 -2.43 15.44
CA TRP A 133 0.86 -1.84 14.21
C TRP A 133 -0.59 -2.26 13.91
N ASN A 134 -0.89 -3.55 14.10
CA ASN A 134 -2.22 -4.11 13.87
C ASN A 134 -3.28 -3.64 14.88
N ARG A 135 -2.86 -3.07 16.01
CA ARG A 135 -3.74 -2.48 17.02
C ARG A 135 -4.02 -1.01 16.76
N LEU A 136 -3.22 -0.31 15.95
CA LEU A 136 -3.47 1.09 15.63
C LEU A 136 -4.66 1.18 14.68
N ASP A 137 -5.66 2.00 15.04
CA ASP A 137 -6.69 2.40 14.09
C ASP A 137 -6.10 3.30 12.97
N PRO A 138 -6.83 3.53 11.87
CA PRO A 138 -6.33 4.37 10.77
C PRO A 138 -5.88 5.78 11.19
N LYS A 139 -6.63 6.45 12.09
CA LYS A 139 -6.30 7.80 12.55
C LYS A 139 -5.08 7.80 13.48
N ALA A 140 -4.85 6.74 14.26
CA ALA A 140 -3.65 6.55 15.07
C ALA A 140 -2.39 6.37 14.22
N ARG A 141 -2.50 5.64 13.09
CA ARG A 141 -1.39 5.53 12.12
C ARG A 141 -1.07 6.90 11.50
N GLU A 142 -2.09 7.72 11.27
CA GLU A 142 -1.90 9.08 10.78
C GLU A 142 -1.21 9.98 11.81
N VAL A 143 -1.59 9.90 13.10
CA VAL A 143 -0.87 10.59 14.19
C VAL A 143 0.60 10.19 14.21
N TRP A 144 0.88 8.88 14.13
CA TRP A 144 2.25 8.37 14.07
C TRP A 144 3.02 8.91 12.86
N ARG A 145 2.38 8.98 11.70
CA ARG A 145 3.00 9.50 10.47
C ARG A 145 3.45 10.95 10.63
N VAL A 146 2.62 11.81 11.21
CA VAL A 146 2.97 13.23 11.47
C VAL A 146 4.23 13.34 12.32
N TYR A 147 4.33 12.52 13.39
CA TYR A 147 5.53 12.47 14.23
C TYR A 147 6.75 11.94 13.46
N TYR A 148 6.60 10.80 12.77
CA TYR A 148 7.66 10.16 12.00
C TYR A 148 8.28 11.09 10.94
N GLU A 149 7.45 11.79 10.16
CA GLU A 149 7.91 12.74 9.14
C GLU A 149 8.75 13.87 9.76
N GLN A 150 8.32 14.40 10.91
CA GLN A 150 9.05 15.47 11.61
C GLN A 150 10.39 14.97 12.17
N VAL A 151 10.44 13.76 12.71
CA VAL A 151 11.68 13.13 13.18
C VAL A 151 12.66 12.94 12.02
N MET A 152 12.19 12.43 10.87
CA MET A 152 13.06 12.22 9.71
C MET A 152 13.65 13.54 9.19
N GLN A 153 12.85 14.61 9.12
CA GLN A 153 13.35 15.95 8.75
C GLN A 153 14.41 16.47 9.74
N THR A 154 14.20 16.21 11.03
CA THR A 154 15.11 16.62 12.10
C THR A 154 16.43 15.86 12.03
N ARG A 155 16.38 14.52 11.88
CA ARG A 155 17.55 13.65 11.69
C ARG A 155 18.32 14.00 10.42
N ALA A 156 17.63 14.28 9.31
CA ALA A 156 18.24 14.72 8.06
C ALA A 156 19.02 16.05 8.20
N SER A 157 18.64 16.87 9.17
CA SER A 157 19.35 18.10 9.54
C SER A 157 20.50 17.88 10.53
N GLY A 158 20.83 16.63 10.86
CA GLY A 158 21.87 16.26 11.82
C GLY A 158 21.51 16.53 13.28
N LYS A 159 20.21 16.65 13.59
CA LYS A 159 19.72 16.95 14.94
C LYS A 159 19.03 15.73 15.54
N THR A 160 19.15 15.57 16.86
CA THR A 160 18.44 14.56 17.66
C THR A 160 17.23 15.14 18.39
N GLY A 161 17.09 16.47 18.42
CA GLY A 161 15.96 17.17 19.01
C GLY A 161 15.18 17.98 18.00
N ILE A 162 13.86 17.90 18.07
CA ILE A 162 12.93 18.69 17.26
C ILE A 162 12.92 20.11 17.84
N ALA A 163 13.18 21.13 17.02
CA ALA A 163 13.17 22.51 17.48
C ALA A 163 11.78 22.90 18.00
N ASP A 164 11.70 23.67 19.10
CA ASP A 164 10.45 24.02 19.78
C ASP A 164 9.31 24.45 18.84
N ALA A 165 9.58 25.33 17.87
CA ALA A 165 8.58 25.79 16.91
C ALA A 165 8.02 24.65 16.03
N GLU A 166 8.89 23.76 15.55
CA GLU A 166 8.49 22.58 14.78
C GLU A 166 7.81 21.54 15.66
N TYR A 167 8.26 21.38 16.91
CA TYR A 167 7.63 20.49 17.89
C TYR A 167 6.18 20.93 18.19
N GLN A 168 5.94 22.22 18.42
CA GLN A 168 4.59 22.75 18.61
C GLN A 168 3.70 22.56 17.37
N LYS A 169 4.27 22.73 16.17
CA LYS A 169 3.56 22.50 14.91
C LYS A 169 3.19 21.02 14.72
N MET A 170 4.11 20.12 15.06
CA MET A 170 3.90 18.67 15.04
C MET A 170 2.83 18.25 16.05
N LEU A 171 2.90 18.72 17.30
CA LEU A 171 1.86 18.45 18.31
C LEU A 171 0.50 18.95 17.85
N LYS A 172 0.42 20.14 17.25
CA LYS A 172 -0.81 20.66 16.66
C LYS A 172 -1.32 19.73 15.55
N GLY A 173 -0.47 19.34 14.60
CA GLY A 173 -0.85 18.43 13.52
C GLY A 173 -1.37 17.09 14.02
N MET A 174 -0.69 16.47 14.99
CA MET A 174 -1.17 15.23 15.62
C MET A 174 -2.50 15.42 16.37
N LYS A 175 -2.66 16.55 17.07
CA LYS A 175 -3.89 16.87 17.79
C LYS A 175 -5.06 17.09 16.84
N ASP A 176 -4.83 17.74 15.70
CA ASP A 176 -5.84 18.00 14.68
C ASP A 176 -6.31 16.67 14.05
N VAL A 177 -5.38 15.74 13.77
CA VAL A 177 -5.68 14.35 13.36
C VAL A 177 -6.47 13.62 14.45
N SER A 178 -6.01 13.68 15.70
CA SER A 178 -6.66 13.03 16.83
C SER A 178 -8.08 13.54 17.09
N ALA A 179 -8.31 14.84 16.91
CA ALA A 179 -9.61 15.46 17.10
C ALA A 179 -10.54 15.28 15.89
N GLY A 180 -10.06 14.64 14.81
CA GLY A 180 -10.78 14.54 13.54
C GLY A 180 -11.15 15.90 12.97
N LYS A 181 -10.42 16.97 13.35
CA LYS A 181 -10.91 18.33 13.24
C LYS A 181 -10.55 19.04 11.94
N ASP A 182 -9.57 18.56 11.20
CA ASP A 182 -8.99 19.31 10.08
C ASP A 182 -8.38 18.38 9.01
N GLU A 183 -8.92 17.19 8.77
CA GLU A 183 -8.39 16.39 7.66
C GLU A 183 -8.82 16.95 6.30
N TRP A 184 -10.05 17.50 6.27
CA TRP A 184 -10.74 17.93 5.07
C TRP A 184 -11.01 19.42 5.15
N LYS A 185 -10.58 20.16 4.14
CA LYS A 185 -10.85 21.60 3.98
C LYS A 185 -12.32 21.85 3.74
N ASP A 186 -12.98 20.90 3.10
CA ASP A 186 -14.39 20.88 2.81
C ASP A 186 -15.13 19.85 3.67
N ALA A 187 -16.27 20.26 4.24
CA ALA A 187 -17.04 19.43 5.15
C ALA A 187 -17.79 18.30 4.42
N SER A 188 -18.35 18.58 3.23
CA SER A 188 -19.13 17.60 2.48
C SER A 188 -18.21 16.51 1.90
N ALA A 189 -17.04 16.91 1.38
CA ALA A 189 -16.01 15.99 0.94
C ALA A 189 -15.50 15.14 2.10
N GLY A 190 -15.29 15.76 3.27
CA GLY A 190 -14.87 15.04 4.45
C GLY A 190 -15.87 13.99 4.93
N GLU A 191 -17.15 14.34 5.01
CA GLU A 191 -18.22 13.40 5.36
C GLU A 191 -18.31 12.25 4.35
N ALA A 192 -18.20 12.53 3.05
CA ALA A 192 -18.24 11.52 1.99
C ALA A 192 -17.07 10.53 2.09
N ILE A 193 -15.86 11.04 2.36
CA ILE A 193 -14.66 10.23 2.54
C ILE A 193 -14.77 9.36 3.80
N GLU A 194 -15.20 9.94 4.92
CA GLU A 194 -15.38 9.18 6.17
C GLU A 194 -16.44 8.08 6.03
N ALA A 195 -17.54 8.35 5.32
CA ALA A 195 -18.57 7.35 5.03
C ALA A 195 -18.01 6.20 4.18
N LEU A 196 -17.24 6.48 3.12
CA LEU A 196 -16.61 5.45 2.29
C LEU A 196 -15.66 4.57 3.10
N GLU A 197 -14.79 5.17 3.93
CA GLU A 197 -13.85 4.41 4.77
C GLU A 197 -14.57 3.55 5.82
N GLN A 198 -15.71 4.02 6.34
CA GLN A 198 -16.54 3.24 7.24
C GLN A 198 -17.23 2.05 6.54
N GLU A 199 -17.72 2.27 5.32
CA GLU A 199 -18.37 1.23 4.50
C GLU A 199 -17.37 0.21 3.94
N ASN A 200 -16.13 0.63 3.67
CA ASN A 200 -15.10 -0.18 3.04
C ASN A 200 -13.73 -0.10 3.77
N PRO A 201 -13.64 -0.55 5.03
CA PRO A 201 -12.43 -0.39 5.85
C PRO A 201 -11.27 -1.21 5.29
N GLY A 202 -10.31 -0.54 4.66
CA GLY A 202 -9.10 -1.16 4.09
C GLY A 202 -9.33 -2.02 2.85
N GLY A 203 -10.56 -2.08 2.31
CA GLY A 203 -10.84 -2.80 1.08
C GLY A 203 -10.48 -2.01 -0.19
N VAL A 204 -10.54 -2.69 -1.33
CA VAL A 204 -10.38 -2.08 -2.67
C VAL A 204 -11.59 -1.19 -2.96
N ILE A 205 -11.33 0.02 -3.43
CA ILE A 205 -12.30 1.02 -3.81
C ILE A 205 -12.70 0.74 -5.27
N SER A 206 -13.93 0.28 -5.48
CA SER A 206 -14.48 0.00 -6.83
C SER A 206 -14.82 1.28 -7.59
N GLY A 207 -15.11 1.15 -8.89
CA GLY A 207 -15.68 2.23 -9.71
C GLY A 207 -16.93 2.83 -9.06
N ASP A 208 -17.92 2.01 -8.71
CA ASP A 208 -19.16 2.45 -8.03
C ASP A 208 -18.89 3.29 -6.78
N GLN A 209 -17.94 2.85 -5.96
CA GLN A 209 -17.57 3.55 -4.73
C GLN A 209 -16.87 4.88 -5.04
N MET A 210 -16.04 4.93 -6.08
CA MET A 210 -15.40 6.18 -6.52
C MET A 210 -16.42 7.17 -7.09
N LEU A 211 -17.33 6.71 -7.94
CA LEU A 211 -18.42 7.53 -8.49
C LEU A 211 -19.29 8.09 -7.36
N ALA A 212 -19.74 7.24 -6.43
CA ALA A 212 -20.54 7.66 -5.28
C ALA A 212 -19.77 8.62 -4.35
N LEU A 213 -18.46 8.41 -4.18
CA LEU A 213 -17.61 9.32 -3.41
C LEU A 213 -17.57 10.71 -4.07
N ILE A 214 -17.25 10.78 -5.36
CA ILE A 214 -17.19 12.05 -6.10
C ILE A 214 -18.56 12.73 -6.09
N GLU A 215 -19.64 12.00 -6.34
CA GLU A 215 -20.99 12.56 -6.34
C GLU A 215 -21.37 13.13 -4.98
N ARG A 216 -21.12 12.42 -3.87
CA ARG A 216 -21.42 12.91 -2.50
C ARG A 216 -20.54 14.09 -2.12
N ALA A 217 -19.25 14.02 -2.41
CA ALA A 217 -18.26 15.02 -2.03
C ALA A 217 -18.38 16.34 -2.79
N THR A 218 -19.14 16.36 -3.89
CA THR A 218 -19.29 17.54 -4.76
C THR A 218 -20.76 17.93 -4.98
N SER A 219 -21.68 17.30 -4.23
CA SER A 219 -23.12 17.54 -4.37
C SER A 219 -23.57 18.87 -3.76
N ASP A 220 -22.79 19.48 -2.87
CA ASP A 220 -23.25 20.68 -2.18
C ASP A 220 -23.10 21.93 -3.07
N PRO A 221 -24.00 22.93 -2.93
CA PRO A 221 -24.16 23.97 -3.95
C PRO A 221 -23.11 25.08 -3.91
N ASP A 222 -22.01 24.91 -3.18
CA ASP A 222 -21.05 25.99 -2.91
C ASP A 222 -20.06 26.22 -4.07
N SER A 223 -20.14 25.37 -5.10
CA SER A 223 -19.33 25.42 -6.30
C SER A 223 -17.82 25.29 -6.00
N GLN A 224 -17.43 24.38 -5.11
CA GLN A 224 -16.02 24.07 -4.79
C GLN A 224 -15.54 22.70 -5.31
N ALA A 225 -16.26 22.07 -6.25
CA ALA A 225 -15.85 20.82 -6.91
C ALA A 225 -14.48 20.87 -7.61
N ALA A 226 -14.00 22.04 -7.99
CA ALA A 226 -12.64 22.24 -8.48
C ALA A 226 -11.75 23.01 -7.48
N GLY A 227 -12.20 23.17 -6.24
CA GLY A 227 -11.57 23.92 -5.15
C GLY A 227 -11.17 22.99 -4.01
N ASN A 228 -11.75 23.21 -2.82
CA ASN A 228 -11.43 22.47 -1.60
C ASN A 228 -11.80 20.99 -1.69
N GLU A 229 -12.97 20.67 -2.24
CA GLU A 229 -13.45 19.29 -2.40
C GLU A 229 -12.45 18.46 -3.23
N PHE A 230 -11.96 19.03 -4.33
CA PHE A 230 -10.92 18.39 -5.14
C PHE A 230 -9.61 18.18 -4.36
N GLU A 231 -9.19 19.13 -3.53
CA GLU A 231 -7.97 19.00 -2.73
C GLU A 231 -8.09 17.88 -1.70
N ASP A 232 -9.25 17.76 -1.07
CA ASP A 232 -9.54 16.70 -0.10
C ASP A 232 -9.63 15.33 -0.76
N LEU A 233 -10.37 15.21 -1.85
CA LEU A 233 -10.43 13.97 -2.64
C LEU A 233 -9.05 13.59 -3.20
N SER A 234 -8.25 14.57 -3.64
CA SER A 234 -6.88 14.31 -4.13
C SER A 234 -6.00 13.75 -3.04
N LYS A 235 -6.07 14.32 -1.83
CA LYS A 235 -5.33 13.85 -0.66
C LYS A 235 -5.78 12.44 -0.27
N PHE A 236 -7.08 12.16 -0.30
CA PHE A 236 -7.63 10.83 -0.07
C PHE A 236 -7.13 9.82 -1.10
N VAL A 237 -7.26 10.12 -2.39
CA VAL A 237 -6.83 9.24 -3.48
C VAL A 237 -5.33 9.02 -3.45
N GLN A 238 -4.51 10.04 -3.17
CA GLN A 238 -3.06 9.88 -3.06
C GLN A 238 -2.67 8.86 -1.97
N ARG A 239 -3.37 8.88 -0.83
CA ARG A 239 -3.10 7.96 0.29
C ARG A 239 -3.62 6.56 0.04
N ASN A 240 -4.68 6.44 -0.77
CA ASN A 240 -5.36 5.19 -1.04
C ASN A 240 -5.17 4.69 -2.48
N TYR A 241 -4.22 5.23 -3.24
CA TYR A 241 -4.11 4.98 -4.69
C TYR A 241 -3.98 3.48 -5.02
N GLY A 242 -3.22 2.73 -4.22
CA GLY A 242 -3.07 1.27 -4.38
C GLY A 242 -4.30 0.45 -3.95
N ARG A 243 -5.32 1.09 -3.38
CA ARG A 243 -6.63 0.49 -3.10
C ARG A 243 -7.64 0.78 -4.22
N LEU A 244 -7.37 1.66 -5.18
CA LEU A 244 -8.32 1.93 -6.26
C LEU A 244 -8.27 0.77 -7.28
N SER A 245 -9.45 0.29 -7.69
CA SER A 245 -9.57 -0.57 -8.86
C SER A 245 -9.16 0.16 -10.16
N ALA A 246 -8.99 -0.56 -11.26
CA ALA A 246 -8.66 0.06 -12.55
C ALA A 246 -9.75 1.07 -12.97
N GLU A 247 -11.00 0.71 -12.76
CA GLU A 247 -12.17 1.54 -13.06
C GLU A 247 -12.21 2.80 -12.19
N ALA A 248 -11.96 2.65 -10.88
CA ALA A 248 -11.88 3.78 -9.96
C ALA A 248 -10.76 4.77 -10.33
N LYS A 249 -9.63 4.28 -10.85
CA LYS A 249 -8.54 5.14 -11.35
C LYS A 249 -8.95 5.89 -12.62
N GLU A 250 -9.68 5.25 -13.52
CA GLU A 250 -10.17 5.88 -14.74
C GLU A 250 -11.19 6.98 -14.42
N MET A 251 -12.14 6.72 -13.51
CA MET A 251 -13.07 7.74 -13.02
C MET A 251 -12.34 8.91 -12.33
N TRP A 252 -11.35 8.61 -11.48
CA TRP A 252 -10.54 9.66 -10.87
C TRP A 252 -9.79 10.50 -11.91
N ALA A 253 -9.21 9.87 -12.94
CA ALA A 253 -8.52 10.58 -14.02
C ALA A 253 -9.47 11.50 -14.80
N LEU A 254 -10.70 11.04 -15.08
CA LEU A 254 -11.74 11.85 -15.70
C LEU A 254 -12.13 13.07 -14.84
N TYR A 255 -12.27 12.87 -13.52
CA TYR A 255 -12.52 13.96 -12.57
C TYR A 255 -11.38 14.99 -12.57
N VAL A 256 -10.13 14.54 -12.46
CA VAL A 256 -8.92 15.39 -12.50
C VAL A 256 -8.88 16.21 -13.79
N SER A 257 -9.08 15.58 -14.95
CA SER A 257 -9.10 16.27 -16.25
C SER A 257 -10.15 17.37 -16.29
N THR A 258 -11.36 17.08 -15.79
CA THR A 258 -12.47 18.04 -15.73
C THR A 258 -12.13 19.22 -14.82
N VAL A 259 -11.57 18.96 -13.63
CA VAL A 259 -11.11 19.98 -12.69
C VAL A 259 -10.02 20.87 -13.29
N GLU A 260 -9.03 20.28 -13.96
CA GLU A 260 -7.96 21.03 -14.64
C GLU A 260 -8.49 21.93 -15.76
N GLU A 261 -9.50 21.49 -16.51
CA GLU A 261 -10.16 22.30 -17.53
C GLU A 261 -10.86 23.54 -16.96
N VAL A 262 -11.60 23.39 -15.86
CA VAL A 262 -12.33 24.51 -15.25
C VAL A 262 -11.40 25.45 -14.48
N ARG A 263 -10.36 24.92 -13.82
CA ARG A 263 -9.32 25.73 -13.18
C ARG A 263 -8.57 26.60 -14.19
N ARG A 264 -8.29 26.10 -15.40
CA ARG A 264 -7.71 26.90 -16.49
C ARG A 264 -8.58 28.08 -16.91
N GLN A 265 -9.88 28.02 -16.63
CA GLN A 265 -10.85 29.10 -16.87
C GLN A 265 -11.01 30.02 -15.64
N GLY A 266 -10.23 29.80 -14.58
CA GLY A 266 -10.29 30.56 -13.33
C GLY A 266 -11.48 30.19 -12.44
N GLN A 267 -12.11 29.03 -12.68
CA GLN A 267 -13.25 28.56 -11.90
C GLN A 267 -12.80 27.62 -10.79
N THR A 268 -13.45 27.72 -9.63
CA THR A 268 -13.28 26.80 -8.49
C THR A 268 -14.40 25.77 -8.39
N GLY A 269 -15.46 25.92 -9.20
CA GLY A 269 -16.56 24.97 -9.32
C GLY A 269 -16.66 24.44 -10.74
N ILE A 270 -17.20 23.23 -10.89
CA ILE A 270 -17.49 22.65 -12.19
C ILE A 270 -18.87 23.15 -12.64
N PRO A 271 -19.01 23.81 -13.80
CA PRO A 271 -20.32 24.20 -14.33
C PRO A 271 -21.26 22.99 -14.44
N GLN A 272 -22.54 23.16 -14.09
CA GLN A 272 -23.50 22.05 -14.01
C GLN A 272 -23.54 21.18 -15.26
N ASP A 273 -23.54 21.78 -16.46
CA ASP A 273 -23.56 21.04 -17.73
C ASP A 273 -22.32 20.17 -17.96
N ARG A 274 -21.17 20.61 -17.44
CA ARG A 274 -19.93 19.83 -17.45
C ARG A 274 -19.93 18.76 -16.36
N TYR A 275 -20.45 19.09 -15.18
CA TYR A 275 -20.57 18.14 -14.07
C TYR A 275 -21.49 16.97 -14.44
N ASP A 276 -22.67 17.25 -15.01
CA ASP A 276 -23.61 16.24 -15.48
C ASP A 276 -22.98 15.34 -16.56
N ARG A 277 -22.22 15.93 -17.49
CA ARG A 277 -21.48 15.17 -18.51
C ARG A 277 -20.42 14.28 -17.90
N MET A 278 -19.62 14.81 -16.98
CA MET A 278 -18.59 14.05 -16.28
C MET A 278 -19.18 12.86 -15.53
N LEU A 279 -20.30 13.05 -14.79
CA LEU A 279 -20.98 11.93 -14.13
C LEU A 279 -21.57 10.93 -15.14
N SER A 280 -22.03 11.37 -16.30
CA SER A 280 -22.47 10.47 -17.38
C SER A 280 -21.31 9.63 -17.91
N GLU A 281 -20.17 10.25 -18.21
CA GLU A 281 -18.97 9.57 -18.69
C GLU A 281 -18.41 8.59 -17.63
N MET A 282 -18.47 8.93 -16.33
CA MET A 282 -18.14 7.99 -15.25
C MET A 282 -19.07 6.78 -15.22
N ARG A 283 -20.38 6.96 -15.45
CA ARG A 283 -21.33 5.85 -15.55
C ARG A 283 -21.07 4.99 -16.79
N GLU A 284 -20.64 5.58 -17.91
CA GLU A 284 -20.21 4.81 -19.09
C GLU A 284 -18.93 3.99 -18.81
N ILE A 285 -17.97 4.53 -18.04
CA ILE A 285 -16.80 3.77 -17.56
C ILE A 285 -17.25 2.59 -16.69
N GLN A 286 -18.23 2.81 -15.81
CA GLN A 286 -18.82 1.75 -14.99
C GLN A 286 -19.47 0.67 -15.87
N GLU A 287 -20.37 1.06 -16.77
CA GLU A 287 -21.12 0.14 -17.64
C GLU A 287 -20.22 -0.62 -18.61
N SER A 288 -19.18 0.01 -19.16
CA SER A 288 -18.26 -0.65 -20.10
C SER A 288 -17.36 -1.68 -19.43
N ASN A 289 -16.97 -1.43 -18.18
CA ASN A 289 -16.24 -2.42 -17.37
C ASN A 289 -17.17 -3.50 -16.83
N ASP A 290 -18.42 -3.16 -16.50
CA ASP A 290 -19.45 -4.17 -16.24
C ASP A 290 -19.68 -5.04 -17.49
N GLU A 291 -19.72 -4.50 -18.71
CA GLU A 291 -19.82 -5.32 -19.93
C GLU A 291 -18.58 -6.21 -20.15
N ALA A 292 -17.39 -5.74 -19.77
CA ALA A 292 -16.18 -6.57 -19.74
C ALA A 292 -16.22 -7.63 -18.62
N SER A 293 -16.91 -7.34 -17.51
CA SER A 293 -17.16 -8.23 -16.36
C SER A 293 -18.42 -9.10 -16.47
N THR A 294 -19.32 -8.84 -17.42
CA THR A 294 -20.55 -9.62 -17.67
C THR A 294 -20.44 -10.50 -18.91
N ASN A 295 -19.33 -10.40 -19.64
CA ASN A 295 -19.03 -11.33 -20.73
C ASN A 295 -18.36 -12.62 -20.24
N TYR A 296 -18.44 -12.94 -18.95
CA TYR A 296 -18.19 -14.31 -18.50
C TYR A 296 -19.33 -15.19 -19.00
N GLU A 297 -18.97 -16.25 -19.69
CA GLU A 297 -19.94 -17.23 -20.16
C GLU A 297 -20.55 -18.00 -18.97
N ASP A 298 -19.81 -18.08 -17.86
CA ASP A 298 -20.20 -18.68 -16.60
C ASP A 298 -20.20 -17.67 -15.42
N ALA A 299 -21.32 -17.62 -14.70
CA ALA A 299 -21.48 -16.69 -13.58
C ALA A 299 -20.59 -17.02 -12.38
N GLY A 300 -20.35 -18.32 -12.09
CA GLY A 300 -19.51 -18.76 -10.99
C GLY A 300 -18.02 -18.44 -11.23
N ALA A 301 -17.56 -18.63 -12.46
CA ALA A 301 -16.22 -18.23 -12.88
C ALA A 301 -16.04 -16.70 -12.83
N GLY A 302 -17.04 -15.95 -13.30
CA GLY A 302 -17.04 -14.49 -13.20
C GLY A 302 -16.91 -13.99 -11.76
N ASP A 303 -17.76 -14.50 -10.86
CA ASP A 303 -17.73 -14.16 -9.44
C ASP A 303 -16.36 -14.45 -8.80
N ALA A 304 -15.73 -15.57 -9.18
CA ALA A 304 -14.42 -15.97 -8.68
C ALA A 304 -13.29 -15.05 -9.19
N ILE A 305 -13.32 -14.68 -10.47
CA ILE A 305 -12.37 -13.75 -11.10
C ILE A 305 -12.49 -12.38 -10.45
N GLU A 306 -13.70 -11.85 -10.33
CA GLU A 306 -13.95 -10.58 -9.65
C GLU A 306 -13.50 -10.61 -8.19
N SER A 307 -13.78 -11.70 -7.48
CA SER A 307 -13.32 -11.89 -6.11
C SER A 307 -11.79 -11.89 -6.00
N LEU A 308 -11.07 -12.43 -6.98
CA LEU A 308 -9.63 -12.32 -7.04
C LEU A 308 -9.19 -10.88 -7.30
N ASN A 309 -9.73 -10.21 -8.32
CA ASN A 309 -9.39 -8.83 -8.66
C ASN A 309 -9.65 -7.87 -7.50
N ARG A 310 -10.77 -8.05 -6.77
CA ARG A 310 -11.08 -7.29 -5.54
C ARG A 310 -10.08 -7.53 -4.41
N ARG A 311 -9.48 -8.72 -4.31
CA ARG A 311 -8.48 -9.05 -3.27
C ARG A 311 -7.05 -8.69 -3.67
N ASN A 312 -6.78 -8.64 -4.97
CA ASN A 312 -5.46 -8.42 -5.54
C ASN A 312 -5.57 -7.59 -6.83
N PRO A 313 -5.79 -6.26 -6.74
CA PRO A 313 -6.08 -5.42 -7.91
C PRO A 313 -4.87 -5.20 -8.83
N GLU A 314 -3.66 -5.12 -8.26
CA GLU A 314 -2.42 -4.82 -9.00
C GLU A 314 -1.24 -5.71 -8.60
N GLY A 315 -1.41 -6.55 -7.59
CA GLY A 315 -0.33 -7.43 -7.16
C GLY A 315 -0.11 -8.57 -8.13
N ARG A 316 1.08 -9.14 -8.00
CA ARG A 316 1.45 -10.41 -8.64
C ARG A 316 0.51 -11.49 -8.10
N ILE A 317 -0.13 -12.24 -8.98
CA ILE A 317 -1.01 -13.36 -8.64
C ILE A 317 -0.10 -14.52 -8.24
N SER A 318 -0.12 -14.88 -6.95
CA SER A 318 0.63 -16.00 -6.40
C SER A 318 0.00 -17.34 -6.78
N GLY A 319 0.77 -18.43 -6.64
CA GLY A 319 0.21 -19.78 -6.81
C GLY A 319 -0.99 -20.05 -5.89
N VAL A 320 -0.94 -19.61 -4.63
CA VAL A 320 -2.05 -19.79 -3.68
C VAL A 320 -3.33 -19.12 -4.18
N GLU A 321 -3.21 -17.92 -4.75
CA GLU A 321 -4.34 -17.17 -5.30
C GLU A 321 -4.88 -17.79 -6.57
N MET A 322 -4.02 -18.21 -7.50
CA MET A 322 -4.45 -18.91 -8.72
C MET A 322 -5.17 -20.22 -8.39
N ARG A 323 -4.64 -21.00 -7.44
CA ARG A 323 -5.30 -22.22 -6.98
C ARG A 323 -6.68 -21.94 -6.39
N ARG A 324 -6.81 -20.88 -5.58
CA ARG A 324 -8.11 -20.48 -5.03
C ARG A 324 -9.07 -20.06 -6.14
N LEU A 325 -8.61 -19.26 -7.11
CA LEU A 325 -9.40 -18.84 -8.25
C LEU A 325 -9.99 -20.05 -9.00
N VAL A 326 -9.14 -21.01 -9.40
CA VAL A 326 -9.59 -22.21 -10.11
C VAL A 326 -10.61 -23.01 -9.27
N LEU A 327 -10.36 -23.16 -7.96
CA LEU A 327 -11.28 -23.88 -7.08
C LEU A 327 -12.62 -23.19 -6.93
N ASP A 328 -12.64 -21.86 -6.77
CA ASP A 328 -13.86 -21.10 -6.56
C ASP A 328 -14.69 -21.04 -7.85
N ALA A 329 -14.02 -20.85 -8.99
CA ALA A 329 -14.65 -20.84 -10.32
C ALA A 329 -15.30 -22.17 -10.71
N THR A 330 -14.78 -23.30 -10.20
CA THR A 330 -15.21 -24.66 -10.59
C THR A 330 -16.02 -25.40 -9.52
N LYS A 331 -16.51 -24.66 -8.51
CA LYS A 331 -17.05 -25.23 -7.28
C LYS A 331 -18.51 -25.64 -7.35
N ASP A 332 -19.31 -25.01 -8.19
CA ASP A 332 -20.75 -25.25 -8.25
C ASP A 332 -21.12 -26.59 -8.90
N LEU A 333 -20.13 -27.30 -9.45
CA LEU A 333 -20.22 -28.68 -9.95
C LEU A 333 -21.30 -28.88 -11.00
N ASP A 334 -21.67 -27.81 -11.72
CA ASP A 334 -22.66 -27.87 -12.80
C ASP A 334 -22.13 -28.60 -14.06
N SER A 335 -20.87 -29.07 -13.98
CA SER A 335 -20.12 -29.75 -15.02
C SER A 335 -19.72 -28.83 -16.19
N GLN A 336 -19.38 -27.57 -15.90
CA GLN A 336 -18.78 -26.62 -16.84
C GLN A 336 -17.30 -26.30 -16.57
N ALA A 337 -16.65 -27.01 -15.64
CA ALA A 337 -15.21 -26.84 -15.35
C ALA A 337 -14.23 -27.05 -16.52
N ALA A 338 -14.69 -27.62 -17.64
CA ALA A 338 -13.96 -27.70 -18.90
C ALA A 338 -14.74 -27.03 -20.05
N GLY A 339 -15.72 -26.18 -19.76
CA GLY A 339 -16.64 -25.50 -20.66
C GLY A 339 -16.49 -23.99 -20.50
N ALA A 340 -17.60 -23.30 -20.22
CA ALA A 340 -17.64 -21.84 -20.07
C ALA A 340 -16.67 -21.31 -19.00
N GLU A 341 -16.63 -21.94 -17.81
CA GLU A 341 -15.72 -21.56 -16.73
C GLU A 341 -14.24 -21.54 -17.18
N PHE A 342 -13.85 -22.55 -17.97
CA PHE A 342 -12.49 -22.66 -18.48
C PHE A 342 -12.17 -21.55 -19.48
N ASP A 343 -13.11 -21.20 -20.37
CA ASP A 343 -12.90 -20.13 -21.35
C ASP A 343 -12.82 -18.75 -20.67
N ASP A 344 -13.60 -18.52 -19.62
CA ASP A 344 -13.54 -17.31 -18.80
C ASP A 344 -12.19 -17.16 -18.10
N LEU A 345 -11.76 -18.21 -17.40
CA LEU A 345 -10.46 -18.22 -16.75
C LEU A 345 -9.31 -18.10 -17.76
N LYS A 346 -9.43 -18.71 -18.95
CA LYS A 346 -8.40 -18.64 -20.00
C LYS A 346 -8.26 -17.22 -20.52
N ARG A 347 -9.37 -16.49 -20.73
CA ARG A 347 -9.36 -15.07 -21.08
C ARG A 347 -8.73 -14.23 -19.98
N PHE A 348 -9.13 -14.45 -18.73
CA PHE A 348 -8.56 -13.75 -17.58
C PHE A 348 -7.04 -13.94 -17.48
N VAL A 349 -6.56 -15.18 -17.57
CA VAL A 349 -5.13 -15.50 -17.48
C VAL A 349 -4.35 -14.89 -18.63
N ALA A 350 -4.88 -14.92 -19.86
CA ALA A 350 -4.23 -14.28 -21.01
C ALA A 350 -4.11 -12.76 -20.84
N ALA A 351 -5.11 -12.11 -20.24
CA ALA A 351 -5.10 -10.66 -19.97
C ALA A 351 -4.17 -10.26 -18.80
N ASN A 352 -3.75 -11.21 -17.97
CA ASN A 352 -2.99 -10.96 -16.75
C ASN A 352 -1.67 -11.77 -16.70
N GLU A 353 -1.13 -12.19 -17.85
CA GLU A 353 0.04 -13.09 -17.94
C GLU A 353 1.30 -12.53 -17.26
N ASP A 354 1.48 -11.21 -17.35
CA ASP A 354 2.57 -10.46 -16.72
C ASP A 354 2.46 -10.42 -15.20
N ARG A 355 1.24 -10.55 -14.67
CA ARG A 355 0.96 -10.57 -13.23
C ARG A 355 1.17 -11.95 -12.59
N LEU A 356 1.33 -13.02 -13.35
CA LEU A 356 1.44 -14.36 -12.78
C LEU A 356 2.83 -14.61 -12.14
N SER A 357 2.84 -15.19 -10.94
CA SER A 357 4.03 -15.85 -10.40
C SER A 357 4.34 -17.14 -11.19
N ASP A 358 5.53 -17.70 -11.03
CA ASP A 358 5.89 -18.93 -11.72
C ASP A 358 5.02 -20.10 -11.22
N GLU A 359 4.71 -20.12 -9.92
CA GLU A 359 3.79 -21.09 -9.30
C GLU A 359 2.35 -20.90 -9.81
N ALA A 360 1.91 -19.65 -10.02
CA ALA A 360 0.59 -19.38 -10.60
C ALA A 360 0.49 -19.88 -12.04
N ARG A 361 1.54 -19.69 -12.85
CA ARG A 361 1.60 -20.27 -14.21
C ARG A 361 1.52 -21.79 -14.17
N GLU A 362 2.27 -22.44 -13.28
CA GLU A 362 2.25 -23.89 -13.17
C GLU A 362 0.88 -24.43 -12.72
N ILE A 363 0.20 -23.76 -11.79
CA ILE A 363 -1.16 -24.12 -11.38
C ILE A 363 -2.16 -23.95 -12.52
N TRP A 364 -2.05 -22.87 -13.29
CA TRP A 364 -2.86 -22.66 -14.48
C TRP A 364 -2.62 -23.75 -15.52
N ASP A 365 -1.36 -24.13 -15.78
CA ASP A 365 -1.02 -25.20 -16.73
C ASP A 365 -1.61 -26.55 -16.32
N ILE A 366 -1.61 -26.86 -15.02
CA ILE A 366 -2.26 -28.08 -14.49
C ILE A 366 -3.76 -28.06 -14.79
N TYR A 367 -4.45 -26.94 -14.52
CA TYR A 367 -5.88 -26.82 -14.82
C TYR A 367 -6.16 -26.90 -16.32
N CYS A 368 -5.43 -26.13 -17.13
CA CYS A 368 -5.56 -26.04 -18.57
C CYS A 368 -5.44 -27.40 -19.24
N ARG A 369 -4.38 -28.16 -18.94
CA ARG A 369 -4.21 -29.53 -19.44
C ARG A 369 -5.37 -30.44 -19.04
N THR A 370 -5.83 -30.37 -17.80
CA THR A 370 -6.94 -31.22 -17.31
C THR A 370 -8.25 -30.90 -18.02
N ALA A 371 -8.56 -29.61 -18.20
CA ALA A 371 -9.75 -29.14 -18.91
C ALA A 371 -9.69 -29.52 -20.40
N GLU A 372 -8.55 -29.35 -21.07
CA GLU A 372 -8.35 -29.70 -22.47
C GLU A 372 -8.45 -31.22 -22.70
N GLU A 373 -7.95 -32.06 -21.78
CA GLU A 373 -8.16 -33.51 -21.82
C GLU A 373 -9.65 -33.89 -21.73
N ALA A 374 -10.41 -33.23 -20.85
CA ALA A 374 -11.86 -33.44 -20.74
C ALA A 374 -12.60 -32.99 -22.02
N ARG A 375 -12.26 -31.82 -22.56
CA ARG A 375 -12.78 -31.33 -23.87
C ARG A 375 -12.48 -32.29 -25.00
N GLY A 376 -11.27 -32.85 -25.04
CA GLY A 376 -10.86 -33.84 -26.04
C GLY A 376 -11.69 -35.13 -25.99
N GLN A 377 -12.32 -35.43 -24.85
CA GLN A 377 -13.26 -36.53 -24.67
C GLN A 377 -14.73 -36.12 -24.91
N GLY A 378 -14.98 -34.88 -25.34
CA GLY A 378 -16.31 -34.32 -25.55
C GLY A 378 -17.04 -33.96 -24.26
N GLN A 379 -16.32 -33.77 -23.16
CA GLN A 379 -16.90 -33.38 -21.86
C GLN A 379 -16.80 -31.87 -21.66
N SER A 380 -17.86 -31.25 -21.15
CA SER A 380 -17.87 -29.85 -20.69
C SER A 380 -17.39 -29.71 -19.24
N GLY A 381 -17.30 -30.82 -18.49
CA GLY A 381 -16.89 -30.84 -17.09
C GLY A 381 -15.73 -31.79 -16.86
N ILE A 382 -14.94 -31.54 -15.82
CA ILE A 382 -13.84 -32.41 -15.42
C ILE A 382 -14.39 -33.54 -14.53
N GLY A 383 -14.21 -34.80 -14.96
CA GLY A 383 -14.65 -35.95 -14.17
C GLY A 383 -14.03 -35.98 -12.76
N GLY A 384 -14.81 -36.36 -11.74
CA GLY A 384 -14.41 -36.20 -10.33
C GLY A 384 -13.06 -36.82 -9.94
N ARG A 385 -12.65 -37.94 -10.55
CA ARG A 385 -11.32 -38.53 -10.34
C ARG A 385 -10.20 -37.64 -10.91
N ALA A 386 -10.39 -37.09 -12.10
CA ALA A 386 -9.44 -36.17 -12.73
C ALA A 386 -9.37 -34.84 -11.96
N TYR A 387 -10.52 -34.35 -11.50
CA TYR A 387 -10.60 -33.13 -10.70
C TYR A 387 -9.86 -33.27 -9.35
N GLN A 388 -10.03 -34.40 -8.65
CA GLN A 388 -9.28 -34.68 -7.42
C GLN A 388 -7.77 -34.75 -7.64
N GLU A 389 -7.35 -35.37 -8.75
CA GLU A 389 -5.95 -35.48 -9.12
C GLU A 389 -5.35 -34.11 -9.48
N MET A 390 -6.09 -33.28 -10.23
CA MET A 390 -5.73 -31.90 -10.54
C MET A 390 -5.52 -31.07 -9.26
N ILE A 391 -6.46 -31.13 -8.31
CA ILE A 391 -6.32 -30.44 -7.01
C ILE A 391 -5.09 -30.91 -6.24
N ARG A 392 -4.78 -32.21 -6.31
CA ARG A 392 -3.59 -32.79 -5.66
C ARG A 392 -2.31 -32.22 -6.29
N GLN A 393 -2.21 -32.22 -7.62
CA GLN A 393 -1.06 -31.66 -8.33
C GLN A 393 -0.86 -30.16 -8.02
N MET A 394 -1.93 -29.36 -7.99
CA MET A 394 -1.84 -27.94 -7.60
C MET A 394 -1.36 -27.74 -6.17
N LYS A 395 -1.66 -28.67 -5.25
CA LYS A 395 -1.14 -28.61 -3.88
C LYS A 395 0.35 -28.93 -3.85
N ASP A 396 0.80 -29.89 -4.66
CA ASP A 396 2.21 -30.30 -4.74
C ASP A 396 3.09 -29.12 -5.22
N VAL A 397 2.62 -28.30 -6.17
CA VAL A 397 3.30 -27.06 -6.62
C VAL A 397 3.56 -26.11 -5.45
N LEU A 398 2.59 -25.96 -4.55
CA LEU A 398 2.69 -25.05 -3.40
C LEU A 398 3.52 -25.60 -2.23
N GLN A 399 3.96 -26.86 -2.31
CA GLN A 399 4.77 -27.52 -1.28
C GLN A 399 6.25 -27.59 -1.65
N VAL A 400 6.64 -27.06 -2.81
CA VAL A 400 8.04 -26.94 -3.19
C VAL A 400 8.62 -25.68 -2.52
N ASP A 401 8.82 -25.77 -1.21
CA ASP A 401 9.69 -24.89 -0.41
C ASP A 401 10.21 -25.63 0.83
#